data_AF-A0A4S8KF51-F1
#
_entry.id   AF-A0A4S8KF51-F1
#
_cell.length_a   1.000
_cell.length_b   1.000
_cell.length_c   1.000
_cell.angle_alpha   90.00
_cell.angle_beta   90.00
_cell.angle_gamma   90.00
#
_symmetry.space_group_name_H-M   'P 1'
#
loop_
_entity.id
_entity.type
_entity.pdbx_description
1 polymer ?
#
loop_
_entity_poly.entity_id
_entity_poly.type
_entity_poly.pdbx_seq_one_letter_code
_entity_poly.pdbx_strand_id
1 'polypeptide(L)'
;MAGGHSEFDIGTSVTPPFGIREYAFADAGNLEHCSKYLNQTLVTFGFPASLDLFAADPVSIARTCNCIYSLLQQRQRDIEFREASNDQRQRLQSDISRLEAKVERLEAQLTAKDRELATLTRTEAKNTANLKAQIEKLQQERDEFQKMVIGNQKEGRQRGTWNGKKADSDFYKMIMDMRDFLNAPNGLPQQTSAVNEKEDAGSPQSPLGGRMDVFDLPFHMARDQIEESLRTKMASIKARMSQLQDAQKGAEVTCEATERELELEAQLVEARSIIQEQASIMSKHFAKNDKPRRLSSQFDAEREVILSKSAEVINPLI
;
A
#
# COMPACT_ATOMS: atom_id res chain seq x y z
N MET A 1 51.75 7.37 23.47
CA MET A 1 51.11 6.41 24.39
C MET A 1 49.89 5.88 23.64
N ALA A 2 49.95 4.72 22.97
CA ALA A 2 49.96 3.35 23.52
C ALA A 2 48.66 3.08 24.30
N GLY A 3 47.83 2.07 24.04
CA GLY A 3 47.71 0.97 23.07
C GLY A 3 46.20 0.57 23.04
N GLY A 4 45.66 -0.42 22.33
CA GLY A 4 46.18 -1.63 21.71
C GLY A 4 45.16 -2.77 21.93
N HIS A 5 45.08 -3.69 20.96
CA HIS A 5 44.44 -5.02 20.99
C HIS A 5 42.91 -5.11 20.80
N SER A 6 42.37 -6.00 19.95
CA SER A 6 42.95 -7.09 19.16
C SER A 6 41.92 -7.61 18.14
N GLU A 7 42.25 -7.50 16.85
CA GLU A 7 41.57 -8.18 15.76
C GLU A 7 42.23 -9.57 15.59
N PHE A 8 41.40 -10.61 15.49
CA PHE A 8 41.81 -12.01 15.52
C PHE A 8 42.14 -12.46 14.09
N ASP A 9 43.41 -12.34 13.71
CA ASP A 9 43.95 -12.83 12.44
C ASP A 9 44.10 -14.36 12.48
N ILE A 10 43.27 -15.07 11.70
CA ILE A 10 43.44 -16.51 11.42
C ILE A 10 44.38 -16.65 10.21
N GLY A 11 45.65 -16.85 10.53
CA GLY A 11 46.53 -17.87 9.95
C GLY A 11 46.46 -18.12 8.43
N THR A 12 47.27 -17.36 7.69
CA THR A 12 48.21 -17.85 6.68
C THR A 12 47.70 -18.92 5.70
N SER A 13 46.99 -18.50 4.65
CA SER A 13 47.04 -19.23 3.38
C SER A 13 48.40 -18.96 2.73
N VAL A 14 49.30 -19.94 2.81
CA VAL A 14 50.51 -19.97 1.98
C VAL A 14 50.05 -20.06 0.52
N THR A 15 49.96 -18.92 -0.15
CA THR A 15 49.85 -18.84 -1.60
C THR A 15 51.22 -19.22 -2.17
N PRO A 16 51.36 -20.32 -2.94
CA PRO A 16 52.57 -20.53 -3.70
C PRO A 16 52.60 -19.49 -4.82
N PRO A 17 53.72 -18.77 -5.02
CA PRO A 17 53.84 -17.82 -6.10
C PRO A 17 53.85 -18.60 -7.42
N PHE A 18 52.96 -18.22 -8.32
CA PHE A 18 52.86 -18.75 -9.67
C PHE A 18 54.19 -18.55 -10.41
N GLY A 19 54.90 -19.66 -10.61
CA GLY A 19 56.06 -19.78 -11.47
C GLY A 19 56.05 -21.16 -12.13
N ILE A 20 55.69 -21.20 -13.41
CA ILE A 20 55.76 -22.40 -14.26
C ILE A 20 57.24 -22.74 -14.46
N ARG A 21 57.80 -23.64 -13.64
CA ARG A 21 58.95 -24.51 -13.99
C ARG A 21 59.22 -25.55 -12.88
N GLU A 22 59.15 -26.83 -13.28
CA GLU A 22 59.88 -27.98 -12.72
C GLU A 22 59.65 -28.38 -11.25
N TYR A 23 58.40 -28.73 -10.89
CA TYR A 23 58.15 -29.68 -9.81
C TYR A 23 57.76 -31.01 -10.43
N ALA A 24 58.74 -31.78 -10.91
CA ALA A 24 58.48 -33.12 -11.40
C ALA A 24 58.11 -34.01 -10.20
N PHE A 25 56.87 -34.49 -10.17
CA PHE A 25 56.40 -35.42 -9.14
C PHE A 25 57.17 -36.75 -9.15
N ALA A 26 57.73 -37.14 -10.31
CA ALA A 26 58.51 -38.35 -10.48
C ALA A 26 59.80 -38.06 -11.28
N ASP A 27 60.89 -38.72 -10.88
CA ASP A 27 62.19 -38.77 -11.55
C ASP A 27 62.74 -40.20 -11.55
N ALA A 28 63.83 -40.45 -12.27
CA ALA A 28 64.39 -41.81 -12.42
C ALA A 28 64.85 -42.46 -11.10
N GLY A 29 65.17 -41.67 -10.07
CA GLY A 29 65.62 -42.17 -8.76
C GLY A 29 64.47 -42.50 -7.80
N ASN A 30 63.26 -42.02 -8.06
CA ASN A 30 62.12 -42.16 -7.15
C ASN A 30 60.92 -42.93 -7.71
N LEU A 31 61.01 -43.47 -8.93
CA LEU A 31 59.86 -44.12 -9.62
C LEU A 31 59.17 -45.20 -8.80
N GLU A 32 59.90 -46.05 -8.07
CA GLU A 32 59.29 -47.08 -7.22
C GLU A 32 58.44 -46.48 -6.09
N HIS A 33 58.92 -45.39 -5.47
CA HIS A 33 58.20 -44.68 -4.43
C HIS A 33 56.97 -43.97 -5.01
N CYS A 34 57.11 -43.31 -6.16
CA CYS A 34 56.00 -42.67 -6.85
C CYS A 34 54.92 -43.67 -7.27
N SER A 35 55.29 -44.85 -7.78
CA SER A 35 54.34 -45.90 -8.13
C SER A 35 53.58 -46.42 -6.90
N LYS A 36 54.28 -46.66 -5.77
CA LYS A 36 53.63 -47.05 -4.50
C LYS A 36 52.68 -45.97 -4.00
N TYR A 37 53.11 -44.71 -4.00
CA TYR A 37 52.29 -43.58 -3.58
C TYR A 37 51.05 -43.42 -4.46
N LEU A 38 51.19 -43.49 -5.79
CA LEU A 38 50.07 -43.40 -6.72
C LEU A 38 49.07 -44.52 -6.46
N ASN A 39 49.52 -45.78 -6.33
CA ASN A 39 48.61 -46.89 -6.03
C ASN A 39 47.89 -46.71 -4.69
N GLN A 40 48.57 -46.26 -3.63
CA GLN A 40 47.92 -45.95 -2.35
C GLN A 40 46.88 -44.82 -2.47
N THR A 41 47.23 -43.78 -3.22
CA THR A 41 46.37 -42.63 -3.46
C THR A 41 45.14 -43.02 -4.28
N LEU A 42 45.31 -43.89 -5.30
CA LEU A 42 44.23 -44.42 -6.11
C LEU A 42 43.23 -45.20 -5.25
N VAL A 43 43.69 -46.11 -4.38
CA VAL A 43 42.80 -46.80 -3.44
C VAL A 43 42.05 -45.81 -2.55
N THR A 44 42.75 -44.80 -2.04
CA THR A 44 42.16 -43.79 -1.14
C THR A 44 41.03 -43.02 -1.83
N PHE A 45 41.17 -42.71 -3.11
CA PHE A 45 40.13 -42.08 -3.93
C PHE A 45 39.11 -43.06 -4.53
N GLY A 46 39.14 -44.34 -4.12
CA GLY A 46 38.19 -45.36 -4.57
C GLY A 46 38.47 -45.94 -5.95
N PHE A 47 39.66 -45.71 -6.51
CA PHE A 47 40.13 -46.32 -7.75
C PHE A 47 40.85 -47.65 -7.48
N PRO A 48 40.79 -48.61 -8.42
CA PRO A 48 41.57 -49.84 -8.31
C PRO A 48 43.08 -49.54 -8.34
N ALA A 49 43.83 -50.04 -7.34
CA ALA A 49 45.30 -49.98 -7.36
C ALA A 49 45.88 -51.02 -8.32
N SER A 50 45.84 -50.69 -9.59
CA SER A 50 46.33 -51.54 -10.66
C SER A 50 47.32 -50.83 -11.59
N LEU A 51 47.94 -49.75 -11.10
CA LEU A 51 48.95 -49.02 -11.85
C LEU A 51 50.30 -49.74 -11.70
N ASP A 52 50.50 -50.76 -12.53
CA ASP A 52 51.81 -51.40 -12.72
C ASP A 52 52.48 -50.81 -13.95
N LEU A 53 53.39 -49.86 -13.70
CA LEU A 53 54.12 -49.12 -14.74
C LEU A 53 55.31 -49.90 -15.30
N PHE A 54 55.73 -50.98 -14.63
CA PHE A 54 56.90 -51.77 -15.00
C PHE A 54 56.52 -53.14 -15.57
N ALA A 55 55.22 -53.46 -15.63
CA ALA A 55 54.73 -54.69 -16.22
C ALA A 55 55.11 -54.84 -17.70
N ALA A 56 55.57 -56.03 -18.06
CA ALA A 56 55.81 -56.43 -19.44
C ALA A 56 54.68 -57.33 -20.00
N ASP A 57 53.79 -57.83 -19.15
CA ASP A 57 52.71 -58.70 -19.57
C ASP A 57 51.46 -57.92 -20.03
N PRO A 58 50.76 -58.36 -21.09
CA PRO A 58 49.60 -57.64 -21.62
C PRO A 58 48.44 -57.47 -20.64
N VAL A 59 48.29 -58.36 -19.66
CA VAL A 59 47.16 -58.34 -18.71
C VAL A 59 47.35 -57.22 -17.68
N SER A 60 48.55 -57.05 -17.18
CA SER A 60 48.94 -55.96 -16.27
C SER A 60 48.92 -54.60 -16.98
N ILE A 61 49.40 -54.53 -18.23
CA ILE A 61 49.31 -53.31 -19.04
C ILE A 61 47.84 -52.90 -19.25
N ALA A 62 46.94 -53.85 -19.59
CA ALA A 62 45.53 -53.58 -19.76
C ALA A 62 44.87 -53.05 -18.47
N ARG A 63 45.25 -53.58 -17.31
CA ARG A 63 44.79 -53.08 -16.00
C ARG A 63 45.26 -51.65 -15.72
N THR A 64 46.51 -51.33 -16.04
CA THR A 64 47.04 -49.96 -15.97
C THR A 64 46.25 -49.02 -16.89
N CYS A 65 45.99 -49.41 -18.14
CA CYS A 65 45.20 -48.62 -19.08
C CYS A 65 43.77 -48.37 -18.59
N ASN A 66 43.09 -49.38 -18.05
CA ASN A 66 41.73 -49.24 -17.52
C ASN A 66 41.68 -48.31 -16.30
N CYS A 67 42.71 -48.34 -15.44
CA CYS A 67 42.83 -47.40 -14.33
C CYS A 67 42.98 -45.96 -14.85
N ILE A 68 43.86 -45.73 -15.82
CA ILE A 68 44.06 -44.41 -16.45
C ILE A 68 42.76 -43.93 -17.12
N TYR A 69 42.07 -44.81 -17.84
CA TYR A 69 40.78 -44.50 -18.47
C TYR A 69 39.72 -44.08 -17.42
N SER A 70 39.65 -44.78 -16.29
CA SER A 70 38.74 -44.45 -15.19
C SER A 70 39.04 -43.07 -14.59
N LEU A 71 40.32 -42.70 -14.45
CA LEU A 71 40.73 -41.37 -13.99
C LEU A 71 40.32 -40.27 -14.98
N LEU A 72 40.51 -40.51 -16.28
CA LEU A 72 40.11 -39.58 -17.33
C LEU A 72 38.58 -39.41 -17.36
N GLN A 73 37.83 -40.51 -17.21
CA GLN A 73 36.37 -40.47 -17.17
C GLN A 73 35.84 -39.75 -15.93
N GLN A 74 36.45 -39.96 -14.76
CA GLN A 74 36.13 -39.17 -13.56
C GLN A 74 36.42 -37.70 -13.81
N ARG A 75 37.58 -37.36 -14.39
CA ARG A 75 37.94 -35.97 -14.65
C ARG A 75 36.97 -35.29 -15.60
N GLN A 76 36.51 -35.97 -16.63
CA GLN A 76 35.51 -35.45 -17.56
C GLN A 76 34.19 -35.14 -16.84
N ARG A 77 33.69 -36.07 -16.00
CA ARG A 77 32.48 -35.84 -15.18
C ARG A 77 32.66 -34.69 -14.19
N ASP A 78 33.82 -34.55 -13.58
CA ASP A 78 34.12 -33.45 -12.66
C ASP A 78 34.12 -32.09 -13.37
N ILE A 79 34.63 -32.04 -14.60
CA ILE A 79 34.59 -30.82 -15.44
C ILE A 79 33.14 -30.47 -15.76
N GLU A 80 32.37 -31.42 -16.26
CA GLU A 80 30.95 -31.20 -16.61
C GLU A 80 30.13 -30.75 -15.39
N PHE A 81 30.35 -31.36 -14.22
CA PHE A 81 29.70 -30.95 -12.98
C PHE A 81 30.08 -29.52 -12.57
N ARG A 82 31.37 -29.17 -12.68
CA ARG A 82 31.85 -27.82 -12.39
C ARG A 82 31.30 -26.79 -13.37
N GLU A 83 31.20 -27.11 -14.65
CA GLU A 83 30.61 -26.25 -15.68
C GLU A 83 29.12 -26.03 -15.39
N ALA A 84 28.34 -27.09 -15.15
CA ALA A 84 26.92 -26.98 -14.81
C ALA A 84 26.68 -26.15 -13.53
N SER A 85 27.51 -26.35 -12.51
CA SER A 85 27.45 -25.56 -11.28
C SER A 85 27.80 -24.08 -11.52
N ASN A 86 28.80 -23.80 -12.36
CA ASN A 86 29.16 -22.43 -12.73
C ASN A 86 28.04 -21.75 -13.53
N ASP A 87 27.40 -22.44 -14.46
CA ASP A 87 26.25 -21.93 -15.22
C ASP A 87 25.09 -21.59 -14.29
N GLN A 88 24.78 -22.48 -13.34
CA GLN A 88 23.76 -22.22 -12.32
C GLN A 88 24.11 -20.98 -11.48
N ARG A 89 25.37 -20.87 -11.03
CA ARG A 89 25.85 -19.72 -10.26
C ARG A 89 25.72 -18.43 -11.06
N GLN A 90 26.07 -18.42 -12.35
CA GLN A 90 25.92 -17.25 -13.21
C GLN A 90 24.46 -16.85 -13.40
N ARG A 91 23.54 -17.80 -13.58
CA ARG A 91 22.10 -17.54 -13.66
C ARG A 91 21.58 -16.89 -12.38
N LEU A 92 21.89 -17.47 -11.23
CA LEU A 92 21.50 -16.91 -9.94
C LEU A 92 22.10 -15.53 -9.71
N GLN A 93 23.35 -15.30 -10.12
CA GLN A 93 23.98 -13.98 -10.02
C GLN A 93 23.26 -12.93 -10.87
N SER A 94 22.80 -13.30 -12.08
CA SER A 94 21.98 -12.42 -12.92
C SER A 94 20.60 -12.15 -12.30
N ASP A 95 19.97 -13.17 -11.71
CA ASP A 95 18.69 -13.02 -11.02
C ASP A 95 18.79 -12.11 -9.80
N ILE A 96 19.88 -12.23 -9.02
CA ILE A 96 20.20 -11.34 -7.91
C ILE A 96 20.30 -9.90 -8.39
N SER A 97 21.13 -9.61 -9.40
CA SER A 97 21.26 -8.25 -9.93
C SER A 97 19.94 -7.68 -10.46
N ARG A 98 19.08 -8.51 -11.06
CA ARG A 98 17.73 -8.10 -11.49
C ARG A 98 16.82 -7.77 -10.31
N LEU A 99 16.87 -8.55 -9.24
CA LEU A 99 16.09 -8.32 -8.03
C LEU A 99 16.58 -7.09 -7.27
N GLU A 100 17.90 -6.90 -7.14
CA GLU A 100 18.52 -5.71 -6.55
C GLU A 100 18.04 -4.42 -7.24
N ALA A 101 18.07 -4.39 -8.58
CA ALA A 101 17.56 -3.25 -9.34
C ALA A 101 16.04 -3.02 -9.17
N LYS A 102 15.26 -4.08 -8.92
CA LYS A 102 13.83 -3.95 -8.63
C LYS A 102 13.59 -3.37 -7.23
N VAL A 103 14.38 -3.79 -6.24
CA VAL A 103 14.32 -3.25 -4.87
C VAL A 103 14.63 -1.76 -4.89
N GLU A 104 15.73 -1.34 -5.53
CA GLU A 104 16.10 0.08 -5.62
C GLU A 104 14.99 0.93 -6.25
N ARG A 105 14.33 0.42 -7.30
CA ARG A 105 13.18 1.10 -7.93
C ARG A 105 11.96 1.20 -7.02
N LEU A 106 11.68 0.16 -6.24
CA LEU A 106 10.56 0.15 -5.31
C LEU A 106 10.82 1.09 -4.12
N GLU A 107 12.05 1.13 -3.60
CA GLU A 107 12.48 2.08 -2.59
C GLU A 107 12.34 3.52 -3.09
N ALA A 108 12.78 3.81 -4.32
CA ALA A 108 12.60 5.13 -4.92
C ALA A 108 11.12 5.53 -5.03
N GLN A 109 10.24 4.59 -5.41
CA GLN A 109 8.79 4.83 -5.45
C GLN A 109 8.20 5.07 -4.05
N LEU A 110 8.63 4.31 -3.05
CA LEU A 110 8.18 4.49 -1.66
C LEU A 110 8.53 5.91 -1.18
N THR A 111 9.78 6.34 -1.36
CA THR A 111 10.19 7.70 -0.98
C THR A 111 9.43 8.79 -1.75
N ALA A 112 9.05 8.54 -3.01
CA ALA A 112 8.23 9.48 -3.78
C ALA A 112 6.81 9.55 -3.21
N LYS A 113 6.21 8.41 -2.88
CA LYS A 113 4.87 8.33 -2.27
C LYS A 113 4.83 8.98 -0.89
N ASP A 114 5.86 8.82 -0.07
CA ASP A 114 5.97 9.52 1.21
C ASP A 114 5.99 11.05 1.04
N ARG A 115 6.70 11.56 0.03
CA ARG A 115 6.71 12.99 -0.29
C ARG A 115 5.35 13.48 -0.78
N GLU A 116 4.65 12.69 -1.59
CA GLU A 116 3.28 12.98 -2.03
C GLU A 116 2.32 13.04 -0.85
N LEU A 117 2.36 12.05 0.04
CA LEU A 117 1.54 11.99 1.26
C LEU A 117 1.80 13.18 2.18
N ALA A 118 3.07 13.54 2.40
CA ALA A 118 3.42 14.72 3.17
C ALA A 118 2.86 16.02 2.55
N THR A 119 2.83 16.10 1.22
CA THR A 119 2.29 17.25 0.49
C THR A 119 0.76 17.32 0.59
N LEU A 120 0.08 16.18 0.42
CA LEU A 120 -1.37 16.07 0.57
C LEU A 120 -1.80 16.44 1.99
N THR A 121 -1.12 15.90 3.01
CA THR A 121 -1.40 16.19 4.42
C THR A 121 -1.29 17.68 4.73
N ARG A 122 -0.25 18.37 4.23
CA ARG A 122 -0.11 19.83 4.40
C ARG A 122 -1.23 20.61 3.70
N THR A 123 -1.62 20.16 2.51
CA THR A 123 -2.68 20.81 1.72
C THR A 123 -4.04 20.64 2.40
N GLU A 124 -4.33 19.45 2.92
CA GLU A 124 -5.53 19.15 3.68
C GLU A 124 -5.60 19.96 4.98
N ALA A 125 -4.50 20.05 5.74
CA ALA A 125 -4.43 20.87 6.94
C ALA A 125 -4.72 22.35 6.65
N LYS A 126 -4.15 22.89 5.56
CA LYS A 126 -4.43 24.26 5.11
C LYS A 126 -5.89 24.45 4.72
N ASN A 127 -6.46 23.52 3.96
CA ASN A 127 -7.86 23.57 3.55
C ASN A 127 -8.80 23.49 4.76
N THR A 128 -8.48 22.63 5.74
CA THR A 128 -9.22 22.52 7.00
C THR A 128 -9.18 23.84 7.78
N ALA A 129 -8.01 24.48 7.88
CA ALA A 129 -7.88 25.79 8.55
C ALA A 129 -8.70 26.87 7.84
N ASN A 130 -8.67 26.90 6.49
CA ASN A 130 -9.47 27.83 5.70
C ASN A 130 -10.98 27.63 5.92
N LEU A 131 -11.45 26.38 5.92
CA LEU A 131 -12.86 26.06 6.18
C LEU A 131 -13.27 26.46 7.60
N LYS A 132 -12.44 26.19 8.61
CA LYS A 132 -12.69 26.63 10.00
C LYS A 132 -12.82 28.14 10.09
N ALA A 133 -11.91 28.89 9.47
CA ALA A 133 -11.98 30.36 9.45
C ALA A 133 -13.24 30.87 8.76
N GLN A 134 -13.70 30.20 7.70
CA GLN A 134 -14.95 30.56 7.03
C GLN A 134 -16.19 30.27 7.89
N ILE A 135 -16.19 29.15 8.62
CA ILE A 135 -17.26 28.82 9.58
C ILE A 135 -17.33 29.89 10.68
N GLU A 136 -16.18 30.30 11.23
CA GLU A 136 -16.14 31.32 12.27
C GLU A 136 -16.67 32.68 11.81
N LYS A 137 -16.33 33.09 10.58
CA LYS A 137 -16.90 34.30 9.96
C LYS A 137 -18.42 34.22 9.83
N LEU A 138 -18.95 33.11 9.32
CA LEU A 138 -20.39 32.91 9.20
C LEU A 138 -21.09 32.88 10.57
N GLN A 139 -20.43 32.32 11.59
CA GLN A 139 -20.94 32.35 12.97
C GLN A 139 -21.01 33.78 13.51
N GLN A 140 -19.97 34.60 13.27
CA GLN A 140 -19.94 36.01 13.64
C GLN A 140 -21.06 36.81 12.94
N GLU A 141 -21.20 36.68 11.62
CA GLU A 141 -22.27 37.34 10.85
C GLU A 141 -23.66 36.94 11.38
N ARG A 142 -23.85 35.65 11.69
CA ARG A 142 -25.09 35.15 12.30
C ARG A 142 -25.34 35.76 13.68
N ASP A 143 -24.32 35.87 14.52
CA ASP A 143 -24.44 36.45 15.86
C ASP A 143 -24.73 37.95 15.81
N GLU A 144 -24.13 38.69 14.87
CA GLU A 144 -24.42 40.10 14.63
C GLU A 144 -25.86 40.30 14.13
N PHE A 145 -26.29 39.48 13.17
CA PHE A 145 -27.67 39.51 12.69
C PHE A 145 -28.65 39.21 13.83
N GLN A 146 -28.34 38.22 14.67
CA GLN A 146 -29.15 37.87 15.82
C GLN A 146 -29.24 39.03 16.84
N LYS A 147 -28.13 39.74 17.11
CA LYS A 147 -28.13 40.95 17.95
C LYS A 147 -29.00 42.05 17.34
N MET A 148 -28.89 42.27 16.03
CA MET A 148 -29.70 43.28 15.31
C MET A 148 -31.20 42.97 15.40
N VAL A 149 -31.60 41.72 15.17
CA VAL A 149 -33.00 41.28 15.28
C VAL A 149 -33.54 41.52 16.69
N ILE A 150 -32.78 41.15 17.72
CA ILE A 150 -33.16 41.40 19.13
C ILE A 150 -33.26 42.91 19.40
N GLY A 151 -32.34 43.71 18.88
CA GLY A 151 -32.35 45.17 18.99
C GLY A 151 -33.61 45.79 18.39
N ASN A 152 -33.90 45.48 17.13
CA ASN A 152 -35.09 45.95 16.42
C ASN A 152 -36.39 45.50 17.12
N GLN A 153 -36.45 44.27 17.66
CA GLN A 153 -37.62 43.79 18.38
C GLN A 153 -37.84 44.55 19.70
N LYS A 154 -36.76 44.89 20.41
CA LYS A 154 -36.81 45.73 21.63
C LYS A 154 -37.23 47.17 21.30
N GLU A 155 -36.68 47.74 20.23
CA GLU A 155 -37.02 49.09 19.78
C GLU A 155 -38.49 49.16 19.32
N GLY A 156 -38.99 48.16 18.60
CA GLY A 156 -40.40 48.06 18.23
C GLY A 156 -41.34 48.04 19.45
N ARG A 157 -40.98 47.31 20.52
CA ARG A 157 -41.73 47.34 21.78
C ARG A 157 -41.67 48.71 22.45
N GLN A 158 -40.49 49.32 22.57
CA GLN A 158 -40.35 50.65 23.17
C GLN A 158 -41.11 51.71 22.38
N ARG A 159 -40.98 51.72 21.05
CA ARG A 159 -41.64 52.68 20.16
C ARG A 159 -43.16 52.55 20.22
N GLY A 160 -43.69 51.32 20.28
CA GLY A 160 -45.13 51.08 20.50
C GLY A 160 -45.63 51.66 21.82
N THR A 161 -44.89 51.47 22.92
CA THR A 161 -45.26 52.04 24.22
C THR A 161 -45.07 53.56 24.31
N TRP A 162 -44.08 54.13 23.63
CA TRP A 162 -43.80 55.56 23.66
C TRP A 162 -44.78 56.35 22.78
N ASN A 163 -45.11 55.84 21.59
CA ASN A 163 -46.14 56.44 20.74
C ASN A 163 -47.51 56.42 21.40
N GLY A 164 -47.88 55.32 22.08
CA GLY A 164 -49.13 55.26 22.84
C GLY A 164 -49.17 56.32 23.95
N LYS A 165 -48.12 56.40 24.78
CA LYS A 165 -48.01 57.42 25.83
C LYS A 165 -48.03 58.85 25.29
N LYS A 166 -47.41 59.08 24.13
CA LYS A 166 -47.42 60.38 23.47
C LYS A 166 -48.80 60.73 22.94
N ALA A 167 -49.48 59.79 22.26
CA ALA A 167 -50.84 59.99 21.77
C ALA A 167 -51.83 60.25 22.91
N ASP A 168 -51.71 59.54 24.03
CA ASP A 168 -52.50 59.79 25.24
C ASP A 168 -52.21 61.19 25.81
N SER A 169 -50.92 61.57 25.93
CA SER A 169 -50.52 62.90 26.40
C SER A 169 -51.05 64.02 25.49
N ASP A 170 -50.97 63.84 24.17
CA ASP A 170 -51.44 64.80 23.19
C ASP A 170 -52.97 64.91 23.21
N PHE A 171 -53.67 63.78 23.39
CA PHE A 171 -55.13 63.75 23.58
C PHE A 171 -55.55 64.48 24.85
N TYR A 172 -54.88 64.21 25.98
CA TYR A 172 -55.13 64.94 27.24
C TYR A 172 -54.91 66.44 27.09
N LYS A 173 -53.87 66.84 26.35
CA LYS A 173 -53.58 68.25 26.07
C LYS A 173 -54.68 68.90 25.22
N MET A 174 -55.18 68.22 24.18
CA MET A 174 -56.28 68.69 23.36
C MET A 174 -57.58 68.88 24.18
N ILE A 175 -57.86 67.97 25.11
CA ILE A 175 -59.01 68.09 26.02
C ILE A 175 -58.86 69.29 26.96
N MET A 176 -57.64 69.54 27.48
CA MET A 176 -57.37 70.74 28.28
C MET A 176 -57.52 72.02 27.47
N ASP A 177 -56.95 72.08 26.27
CA ASP A 177 -57.09 73.24 25.38
C ASP A 177 -58.56 73.51 25.02
N MET A 178 -59.37 72.47 24.74
CA MET A 178 -60.81 72.62 24.53
C MET A 178 -61.55 73.11 25.78
N ARG A 179 -61.17 72.63 26.97
CA ARG A 179 -61.74 73.09 28.24
C ARG A 179 -61.41 74.56 28.51
N ASP A 180 -60.20 74.99 28.20
CA ASP A 180 -59.78 76.38 28.32
C ASP A 180 -60.49 77.26 27.29
N PHE A 181 -60.70 76.74 26.07
CA PHE A 181 -61.48 77.41 25.03
C PHE A 181 -62.95 77.61 25.42
N LEU A 182 -63.56 76.61 26.07
CA LEU A 182 -64.95 76.68 26.53
C LEU A 182 -65.14 77.56 27.78
N ASN A 183 -64.10 77.76 28.59
CA ASN A 183 -64.13 78.61 29.79
C ASN A 183 -63.72 80.07 29.52
N ALA A 184 -63.27 80.40 28.31
CA ALA A 184 -62.98 81.77 27.92
C ALA A 184 -64.29 82.58 27.72
N PRO A 185 -64.42 83.80 28.26
CA PRO A 185 -65.62 84.61 28.06
C PRO A 185 -65.64 85.22 26.65
N ASN A 186 -66.48 84.63 25.78
CA ASN A 186 -66.98 85.07 24.47
C ASN A 186 -65.99 85.54 23.36
N GLY A 187 -66.04 84.82 22.22
CA GLY A 187 -65.72 85.34 20.87
C GLY A 187 -65.68 84.26 19.77
N LEU A 188 -66.49 84.39 18.71
CA LEU A 188 -66.60 83.56 17.49
C LEU A 188 -66.89 84.51 16.28
N PRO A 189 -66.88 84.16 14.96
CA PRO A 189 -66.21 83.12 14.10
C PRO A 189 -65.51 83.69 12.82
N GLN A 190 -64.87 82.85 11.96
CA GLN A 190 -65.23 82.77 10.49
C GLN A 190 -64.63 81.59 9.65
N GLN A 191 -65.42 81.24 8.62
CA GLN A 191 -65.41 80.22 7.53
C GLN A 191 -64.23 80.29 6.51
N THR A 192 -63.93 79.27 5.67
CA THR A 192 -64.61 78.84 4.40
C THR A 192 -64.29 77.36 4.03
N SER A 193 -65.23 76.48 3.64
CA SER A 193 -65.97 76.25 2.36
C SER A 193 -65.21 75.56 1.20
N ALA A 194 -65.53 74.27 0.91
CA ALA A 194 -65.89 73.78 -0.44
C ALA A 194 -66.34 72.29 -0.51
N VAL A 195 -67.62 72.10 -0.90
CA VAL A 195 -68.21 71.19 -1.92
C VAL A 195 -68.31 69.64 -1.68
N ASN A 196 -69.58 69.20 -1.74
CA ASN A 196 -70.22 67.87 -1.93
C ASN A 196 -69.51 66.92 -2.94
N GLU A 197 -69.72 65.59 -3.05
CA GLU A 197 -70.85 64.69 -2.76
C GLU A 197 -70.36 63.20 -2.82
N LYS A 198 -71.20 62.28 -2.36
CA LYS A 198 -71.08 60.79 -2.30
C LYS A 198 -71.95 60.22 -3.45
N GLU A 199 -71.57 59.26 -4.30
CA GLU A 199 -71.68 57.78 -4.13
C GLU A 199 -71.26 57.01 -5.41
N ASP A 200 -70.59 55.88 -5.18
CA ASP A 200 -70.62 54.52 -5.76
C ASP A 200 -70.68 54.17 -7.28
N ALA A 201 -69.95 53.07 -7.56
CA ALA A 201 -70.02 52.06 -8.63
C ALA A 201 -69.52 52.34 -10.07
N GLY A 202 -68.47 51.61 -10.46
CA GLY A 202 -68.15 51.23 -11.85
C GLY A 202 -66.67 51.31 -12.25
N SER A 203 -66.04 50.16 -12.51
CA SER A 203 -64.66 50.04 -13.02
C SER A 203 -64.36 50.92 -14.25
N PRO A 204 -63.08 51.33 -14.40
CA PRO A 204 -62.43 51.05 -15.67
C PRO A 204 -61.02 50.46 -15.48
N GLN A 205 -60.90 49.22 -15.94
CA GLN A 205 -59.79 48.67 -16.71
C GLN A 205 -58.60 49.63 -16.94
N SER A 206 -57.46 49.34 -16.30
CA SER A 206 -56.19 50.00 -16.61
C SER A 206 -55.81 49.73 -18.08
N PRO A 207 -55.55 50.78 -18.88
CA PRO A 207 -54.96 50.65 -20.19
C PRO A 207 -53.45 50.44 -20.01
N LEU A 208 -52.81 49.86 -21.03
CA LEU A 208 -51.37 49.59 -21.14
C LEU A 208 -50.94 48.19 -20.71
N GLY A 209 -51.45 47.20 -21.44
CA GLY A 209 -50.57 46.11 -21.85
C GLY A 209 -49.39 46.64 -22.67
N GLY A 210 -48.20 46.10 -22.43
CA GLY A 210 -47.13 46.07 -23.43
C GLY A 210 -46.02 47.12 -23.35
N ARG A 211 -45.72 47.71 -22.18
CA ARG A 211 -44.42 48.36 -21.97
C ARG A 211 -43.77 47.78 -20.73
N MET A 212 -42.61 47.14 -20.93
CA MET A 212 -41.68 46.81 -19.85
C MET A 212 -41.44 48.10 -19.07
N ASP A 213 -41.96 48.18 -17.84
CA ASP A 213 -41.94 49.40 -17.06
C ASP A 213 -40.48 49.80 -16.82
N VAL A 214 -40.10 51.00 -17.27
CA VAL A 214 -38.74 51.52 -17.16
C VAL A 214 -38.32 51.59 -15.68
N PHE A 215 -39.29 51.68 -14.76
CA PHE A 215 -39.07 51.67 -13.31
C PHE A 215 -38.86 50.27 -12.72
N ASP A 216 -39.34 49.19 -13.37
CA ASP A 216 -39.19 47.81 -12.89
C ASP A 216 -37.98 47.09 -13.52
N LEU A 217 -37.41 47.64 -14.59
CA LEU A 217 -36.28 47.06 -15.31
C LEU A 217 -35.05 46.77 -14.42
N PRO A 218 -34.63 47.66 -13.48
CA PRO A 218 -33.52 47.37 -12.57
C PRO A 218 -33.81 46.21 -11.61
N PHE A 219 -35.07 46.07 -11.16
CA PHE A 219 -35.50 45.03 -10.24
C PHE A 219 -35.61 43.67 -10.93
N HIS A 220 -36.11 43.63 -12.16
CA HIS A 220 -36.10 42.42 -12.97
C HIS A 220 -34.69 41.94 -13.27
N MET A 221 -33.78 42.82 -13.66
CA MET A 221 -32.37 42.45 -13.87
C MET A 221 -31.70 41.96 -12.59
N ALA A 222 -31.94 42.59 -11.44
CA ALA A 222 -31.41 42.14 -10.15
C ALA A 222 -32.00 40.77 -9.75
N ARG A 223 -33.30 40.55 -9.98
CA ARG A 223 -33.96 39.25 -9.75
C ARG A 223 -33.37 38.17 -10.65
N ASP A 224 -33.16 38.46 -11.93
CA ASP A 224 -32.63 37.50 -12.89
C ASP A 224 -31.16 37.15 -12.57
N GLN A 225 -30.35 38.13 -12.12
CA GLN A 225 -28.99 37.89 -11.61
C GLN A 225 -28.98 37.01 -10.36
N ILE A 226 -29.93 37.23 -9.43
CA ILE A 226 -30.06 36.39 -8.23
C ILE A 226 -30.49 34.97 -8.60
N GLU A 227 -31.42 34.82 -9.54
CA GLU A 227 -31.89 33.53 -10.02
C GLU A 227 -30.77 32.75 -10.73
N GLU A 228 -29.99 33.42 -11.58
CA GLU A 228 -28.84 32.83 -12.26
C GLU A 228 -27.73 32.44 -11.28
N SER A 229 -27.46 33.28 -10.28
CA SER A 229 -26.52 32.96 -9.20
C SER A 229 -26.97 31.73 -8.40
N LEU A 230 -28.26 31.61 -8.10
CA LEU A 230 -28.82 30.44 -7.42
C LEU A 230 -28.73 29.19 -8.28
N ARG A 231 -29.05 29.26 -9.58
CA ARG A 231 -28.89 28.13 -10.51
C ARG A 231 -27.44 27.66 -10.58
N THR A 232 -26.50 28.60 -10.66
CA THR A 232 -25.06 28.32 -10.70
C THR A 232 -24.58 27.67 -9.41
N LYS A 233 -24.97 28.21 -8.25
CA LYS A 233 -24.66 27.63 -6.95
C LYS A 233 -25.27 26.23 -6.77
N MET A 234 -26.51 26.03 -7.22
CA MET A 234 -27.18 24.73 -7.16
C MET A 234 -26.49 23.70 -8.06
N ALA A 235 -26.06 24.09 -9.26
CA ALA A 235 -25.28 23.23 -10.15
C ALA A 235 -23.94 22.85 -9.53
N SER A 236 -23.26 23.80 -8.88
CA SER A 236 -22.00 23.56 -8.16
C SER A 236 -22.18 22.61 -6.97
N ILE A 237 -23.23 22.79 -6.18
CA ILE A 237 -23.58 21.88 -5.07
C ILE A 237 -23.86 20.48 -5.59
N LYS A 238 -24.65 20.36 -6.67
CA LYS A 238 -24.98 19.06 -7.28
C LYS A 238 -23.73 18.34 -7.82
N ALA A 239 -22.83 19.07 -8.47
CA ALA A 239 -21.55 18.51 -8.92
C ALA A 239 -20.69 18.03 -7.75
N ARG A 240 -20.61 18.82 -6.67
CA ARG A 240 -19.84 18.46 -5.47
C ARG A 240 -20.44 17.28 -4.73
N MET A 241 -21.77 17.16 -4.67
CA MET A 241 -22.46 15.99 -4.13
C MET A 241 -22.14 14.72 -4.93
N SER A 242 -22.14 14.80 -6.27
CA SER A 242 -21.78 13.66 -7.12
C SER A 242 -20.35 13.19 -6.85
N GLN A 243 -19.40 14.14 -6.77
CA GLN A 243 -18.00 13.83 -6.46
C GLN A 243 -17.83 13.17 -5.09
N LEU A 244 -18.57 13.63 -4.07
CA LEU A 244 -18.54 13.01 -2.75
C LEU A 244 -19.13 11.60 -2.76
N GLN A 245 -20.17 11.36 -3.54
CA GLN A 245 -20.77 10.04 -3.69
C GLN A 245 -19.83 9.07 -4.42
N ASP A 246 -19.10 9.54 -5.43
CA ASP A 246 -18.09 8.75 -6.14
C ASP A 246 -16.87 8.46 -5.26
N ALA A 247 -16.42 9.43 -4.47
CA ALA A 247 -15.36 9.24 -3.49
C ALA A 247 -15.76 8.25 -2.38
N GLN A 248 -17.02 8.27 -1.93
CA GLN A 248 -17.55 7.33 -0.95
C GLN A 248 -17.61 5.90 -1.51
N LYS A 249 -18.05 5.72 -2.76
CA LYS A 249 -18.02 4.42 -3.45
C LYS A 249 -16.58 3.93 -3.63
N GLY A 250 -15.66 4.82 -4.00
CA GLY A 250 -14.24 4.49 -4.10
C GLY A 250 -13.68 4.02 -2.76
N ALA A 251 -14.04 4.68 -1.66
CA ALA A 251 -13.64 4.28 -0.30
C ALA A 251 -14.23 2.93 0.13
N GLU A 252 -15.49 2.66 -0.22
CA GLU A 252 -16.16 1.37 0.06
C GLU A 252 -15.45 0.20 -0.64
N VAL A 253 -15.11 0.35 -1.92
CA VAL A 253 -14.33 -0.65 -2.68
C VAL A 253 -12.93 -0.86 -2.09
N THR A 254 -12.29 0.20 -1.58
CA THR A 254 -10.98 0.04 -0.91
C THR A 254 -11.10 -0.70 0.43
N CYS A 255 -12.17 -0.50 1.19
CA CYS A 255 -12.41 -1.25 2.43
C CYS A 255 -12.62 -2.75 2.15
N GLU A 256 -13.44 -3.09 1.15
CA GLU A 256 -13.66 -4.48 0.75
C GLU A 256 -12.35 -5.16 0.28
N ALA A 257 -11.48 -4.42 -0.42
CA ALA A 257 -10.17 -4.92 -0.82
C ALA A 257 -9.26 -5.20 0.39
N THR A 258 -9.25 -4.33 1.40
CA THR A 258 -8.47 -4.54 2.63
C THR A 258 -9.01 -5.69 3.49
N GLU A 259 -10.33 -5.90 3.52
CA GLU A 259 -10.94 -7.02 4.23
C GLU A 259 -10.54 -8.35 3.59
N ARG A 260 -10.55 -8.41 2.26
CA ARG A 260 -10.12 -9.60 1.50
C ARG A 260 -8.63 -9.89 1.65
N GLU A 261 -7.80 -8.86 1.82
CA GLU A 261 -6.37 -9.01 2.12
C GLU A 261 -6.16 -9.64 3.50
N LEU A 262 -6.87 -9.18 4.53
CA LEU A 262 -6.82 -9.74 5.87
C LEU A 262 -7.30 -11.21 5.92
N GLU A 263 -8.32 -11.58 5.14
CA GLU A 263 -8.76 -12.98 5.00
C GLU A 263 -7.67 -13.87 4.41
N LEU A 264 -6.97 -13.40 3.38
CA LEU A 264 -5.87 -14.14 2.77
C LEU A 264 -4.67 -14.29 3.71
N GLU A 265 -4.37 -13.27 4.51
CA GLU A 265 -3.34 -13.36 5.55
C GLU A 265 -3.70 -14.41 6.62
N ALA A 266 -4.96 -14.44 7.07
CA ALA A 266 -5.43 -15.45 8.01
C ALA A 266 -5.28 -16.87 7.46
N GLN A 267 -5.65 -17.10 6.20
CA GLN A 267 -5.47 -18.39 5.53
C GLN A 267 -3.99 -18.80 5.41
N LEU A 268 -3.09 -17.85 5.13
CA LEU A 268 -1.65 -18.11 5.09
C LEU A 268 -1.10 -18.48 6.47
N VAL A 269 -1.57 -17.83 7.53
CA VAL A 269 -1.19 -18.18 8.91
C VAL A 269 -1.64 -19.59 9.26
N GLU A 270 -2.87 -19.96 8.91
CA GLU A 270 -3.39 -21.32 9.10
C GLU A 270 -2.56 -22.35 8.32
N ALA A 271 -2.29 -22.09 7.04
CA ALA A 271 -1.46 -22.95 6.21
C ALA A 271 -0.05 -23.15 6.79
N ARG A 272 0.56 -22.08 7.32
CA ARG A 272 1.86 -22.17 8.02
C ARG A 272 1.79 -23.04 9.27
N SER A 273 0.71 -22.91 10.05
CA SER A 273 0.48 -23.75 11.23
C SER A 273 0.38 -25.23 10.84
N ILE A 274 -0.35 -25.54 9.77
CA ILE A 274 -0.49 -26.93 9.26
C ILE A 274 0.87 -27.48 8.82
N ILE A 275 1.65 -26.71 8.05
CA ILE A 275 2.99 -27.14 7.61
C ILE A 275 3.91 -27.38 8.81
N GLN A 276 3.87 -26.50 9.81
CA GLN A 276 4.67 -26.64 11.03
C GLN A 276 4.27 -27.89 11.82
N GLU A 277 2.98 -28.19 11.93
CA GLU A 277 2.50 -29.40 12.57
C GLU A 277 2.96 -30.65 11.82
N GLN A 278 2.83 -30.67 10.49
CA GLN A 278 3.32 -31.75 9.65
C GLN A 278 4.83 -31.96 9.82
N ALA A 279 5.63 -30.89 9.84
CA ALA A 279 7.06 -30.96 10.09
C ALA A 279 7.39 -31.51 11.49
N SER A 280 6.60 -31.15 12.51
CA SER A 280 6.72 -31.69 13.87
C SER A 280 6.42 -33.19 13.92
N ILE A 281 5.34 -33.62 13.24
CA ILE A 281 4.98 -35.03 13.12
C ILE A 281 6.09 -35.81 12.41
N MET A 282 6.59 -35.30 11.27
CA MET A 282 7.70 -35.90 10.55
C MET A 282 8.94 -36.03 11.45
N SER A 283 9.33 -34.98 12.15
CA SER A 283 10.46 -34.99 13.09
C SER A 283 10.30 -36.06 14.18
N LYS A 284 9.09 -36.22 14.75
CA LYS A 284 8.79 -37.28 15.73
C LYS A 284 8.87 -38.70 15.14
N HIS A 285 8.50 -38.87 13.88
CA HIS A 285 8.60 -40.17 13.19
C HIS A 285 10.05 -40.53 12.86
N PHE A 286 10.87 -39.56 12.45
CA PHE A 286 12.31 -39.78 12.25
C PHE A 286 13.04 -40.04 13.58
N ALA A 287 12.76 -39.27 14.64
CA ALA A 287 13.36 -39.48 15.96
C ALA A 287 13.02 -40.83 16.62
N LYS A 288 11.89 -41.47 16.24
CA LYS A 288 11.54 -42.83 16.69
C LYS A 288 12.25 -43.94 15.92
N ASN A 289 12.74 -43.68 14.72
CA ASN A 289 13.45 -44.66 13.89
C ASN A 289 14.98 -44.67 14.09
N ASP A 290 15.54 -43.68 14.79
CA ASP A 290 17.00 -43.59 15.06
C ASP A 290 17.50 -44.37 16.30
N LYS A 291 16.68 -45.23 16.92
CA LYS A 291 17.20 -46.23 17.86
C LYS A 291 17.75 -47.42 17.07
N PRO A 292 19.01 -47.85 17.28
CA PRO A 292 19.64 -48.90 16.48
C PRO A 292 18.94 -50.22 16.76
N ARG A 293 18.01 -50.61 15.88
CA ARG A 293 17.40 -51.92 15.91
C ARG A 293 18.45 -52.92 15.40
N ARG A 294 19.20 -53.53 16.32
CA ARG A 294 19.89 -54.80 16.07
C ARG A 294 18.84 -55.83 15.65
N LEU A 295 18.60 -55.95 14.36
CA LEU A 295 18.00 -57.14 13.74
C LEU A 295 19.02 -57.71 12.77
N SER A 296 19.96 -58.41 13.38
CA SER A 296 20.65 -59.53 12.76
C SER A 296 19.60 -60.58 12.36
N SER A 297 19.86 -61.21 11.20
CA SER A 297 19.46 -62.58 10.83
C SER A 297 18.01 -62.88 10.42
N GLN A 298 17.41 -62.14 9.47
CA GLN A 298 16.20 -62.66 8.81
C GLN A 298 15.94 -62.19 7.37
N PHE A 299 16.95 -62.16 6.49
CA PHE A 299 16.70 -62.08 5.04
C PHE A 299 17.63 -62.94 4.15
N ASP A 300 18.49 -63.78 4.74
CA ASP A 300 19.42 -64.62 3.96
C ASP A 300 18.88 -66.04 3.65
N ALA A 301 17.68 -66.42 4.13
CA ALA A 301 17.12 -67.75 3.89
C ALA A 301 16.18 -67.85 2.67
N GLU A 302 15.76 -66.74 2.05
CA GLU A 302 14.78 -66.77 0.95
C GLU A 302 15.37 -66.48 -0.44
N ARG A 303 16.66 -66.11 -0.55
CA ARG A 303 17.31 -65.89 -1.86
C ARG A 303 18.00 -67.11 -2.45
N GLU A 304 18.25 -68.16 -1.67
CA GLU A 304 18.90 -69.40 -2.15
C GLU A 304 17.94 -70.39 -2.83
N VAL A 305 16.61 -70.26 -2.64
CA VAL A 305 15.64 -71.21 -3.22
C VAL A 305 15.24 -70.86 -4.67
N ILE A 306 15.52 -69.64 -5.14
CA ILE A 306 15.08 -69.17 -6.46
C ILE A 306 16.15 -69.37 -7.55
N LEU A 307 17.42 -69.61 -7.18
CA LEU A 307 18.51 -69.82 -8.16
C LEU A 307 18.75 -71.30 -8.54
N SER A 308 18.17 -72.27 -7.83
CA SER A 308 18.32 -73.70 -8.16
C SER A 308 17.34 -74.23 -9.21
N LYS A 309 16.37 -73.42 -9.68
CA LYS A 309 15.29 -73.88 -10.59
C LYS A 309 15.35 -73.37 -12.04
N SER A 310 16.38 -72.62 -12.43
CA SER A 310 16.46 -72.02 -13.78
C SER A 310 17.63 -72.50 -14.63
N ALA A 311 18.23 -73.67 -14.33
CA ALA A 311 19.40 -74.19 -15.04
C ALA A 311 19.17 -75.54 -15.77
N GLU A 312 17.94 -75.82 -16.18
CA GLU A 312 17.68 -76.87 -17.18
C GLU A 312 16.77 -76.29 -18.26
N VAL A 313 17.02 -76.70 -19.51
CA VAL A 313 16.39 -76.26 -20.76
C VAL A 313 17.09 -75.07 -21.43
N ILE A 314 18.14 -75.36 -22.20
CA ILE A 314 18.18 -75.25 -23.68
C ILE A 314 19.53 -75.84 -24.17
N ASN A 315 19.48 -77.04 -24.76
CA ASN A 315 20.49 -77.53 -25.69
C ASN A 315 20.08 -77.08 -27.11
N PRO A 316 21.01 -76.67 -28.00
CA PRO A 316 20.71 -76.41 -29.40
C PRO A 316 20.83 -77.71 -30.21
N LEU A 317 19.92 -77.90 -31.16
CA LEU A 317 20.06 -78.88 -32.24
C LEU A 317 19.74 -78.18 -33.55
N ILE A 318 20.62 -78.45 -34.53
CA ILE A 318 20.71 -77.95 -35.92
C ILE A 318 21.57 -76.69 -36.07
#